data_AF-A0A381VIV2-F1
#
_entry.id   AF-A0A381VIV2-F1
#
_cell.length_a   1.000
_cell.length_b   1.000
_cell.length_c   1.000
_cell.angle_alpha   90.00
_cell.angle_beta   90.00
_cell.angle_gamma   90.00
#
_symmetry.space_group_name_H-M   'P 1'
#
loop_
_entity.id
_entity.type
_entity.pdbx_description
1 polymer ?
#
loop_
_entity_poly.entity_id
_entity_poly.type
_entity_poly.pdbx_seq_one_letter_code
_entity_poly.pdbx_strand_id
1 'polypeptide(L)'
;VPDFYDIAKEKGFHSQAVSYCIEFFPAPLPSGDDNLSGINICDPMSLCGMSHHFGAYTELFLPSEETVVITIGDDDGNPIPNAEEIKIPRNDFIDFQLMQMDLETLWNYPSRIGLTFDDDELVKLLLSPDAVDNNGTSYRTQFENGEYDALERDLEWYVADCGGLHIHKPENPEHFSSWQKNKKKGLALLEKLRKEQPEFLFERLRECMFNEDFGYLSFLETEIDENYMDVVHKYSEWNCDLMIVSYGDFWTYYRPHSHEQPMNYFATSSWELRSMYLRNYDEGEPL
;
A
#
# COMPACT_ATOMS: atom_id res chain seq x y z
N VAL A 1 -8.56 -5.44 20.99
CA VAL A 1 -7.81 -5.43 22.27
C VAL A 1 -7.60 -3.98 22.66
N PRO A 2 -8.25 -3.45 23.71
CA PRO A 2 -7.96 -2.08 24.14
C PRO A 2 -6.49 -2.06 24.54
N ASP A 3 -5.70 -1.13 24.00
CA ASP A 3 -4.26 -0.91 24.25
C ASP A 3 -3.25 -1.63 23.33
N PHE A 4 -3.65 -2.46 22.35
CA PHE A 4 -2.67 -3.02 21.39
C PHE A 4 -2.00 -1.92 20.56
N TYR A 5 -2.80 -1.06 19.92
CA TYR A 5 -2.28 -0.04 19.00
C TYR A 5 -1.33 0.93 19.69
N ASP A 6 -1.64 1.34 20.92
CA ASP A 6 -0.85 2.33 21.65
C ASP A 6 0.47 1.73 22.13
N ILE A 7 0.44 0.53 22.73
CA ILE A 7 1.66 -0.19 23.14
C ILE A 7 2.54 -0.54 21.93
N ALA A 8 1.94 -1.07 20.85
CA ALA A 8 2.68 -1.47 19.66
C ALA A 8 3.35 -0.27 18.98
N LYS A 9 2.68 0.89 18.93
CA LYS A 9 3.26 2.14 18.42
C LYS A 9 4.47 2.62 19.21
N GLU A 10 4.54 2.32 20.50
CA GLU A 10 5.65 2.75 21.35
C GLU A 10 6.79 1.73 21.41
N LYS A 11 6.47 0.43 21.42
CA LYS A 11 7.44 -0.64 21.71
C LYS A 11 7.76 -1.55 20.54
N GLY A 12 7.03 -1.44 19.43
CA GLY A 12 7.16 -2.43 18.37
C GLY A 12 6.59 -3.79 18.76
N PHE A 13 6.63 -4.72 17.80
CA PHE A 13 6.24 -6.11 18.03
C PHE A 13 6.87 -7.02 16.98
N HIS A 14 6.82 -8.32 17.26
CA HIS A 14 7.16 -9.39 16.32
C HIS A 14 5.92 -10.27 16.13
N SER A 15 5.67 -10.74 14.92
CA SER A 15 4.57 -11.66 14.62
C SER A 15 5.09 -13.09 14.50
N GLN A 16 4.19 -14.05 14.75
CA GLN A 16 4.32 -15.36 14.12
C GLN A 16 4.17 -15.22 12.59
N ALA A 17 4.46 -16.30 11.86
CA ALA A 17 4.44 -16.30 10.41
C ALA A 17 3.07 -15.83 9.85
N VAL A 18 3.12 -14.89 8.91
CA VAL A 18 2.00 -14.51 8.04
C VAL A 18 2.27 -14.98 6.62
N SER A 19 1.24 -15.04 5.77
CA SER A 19 1.29 -15.85 4.55
C SER A 19 1.78 -15.13 3.31
N TYR A 20 1.60 -13.81 3.25
CA TYR A 20 1.93 -13.04 2.06
C TYR A 20 2.74 -11.80 2.41
N CYS A 21 3.67 -11.45 1.54
CA CYS A 21 4.37 -10.18 1.51
C CYS A 21 4.12 -9.55 0.14
N ILE A 22 3.50 -8.37 0.13
CA ILE A 22 3.24 -7.59 -1.06
C ILE A 22 4.29 -6.48 -1.13
N GLU A 23 4.90 -6.32 -2.30
CA GLU A 23 6.01 -5.41 -2.53
C GLU A 23 5.86 -4.65 -3.85
N PHE A 24 6.47 -3.47 -3.92
CA PHE A 24 6.57 -2.70 -5.15
C PHE A 24 8.02 -2.47 -5.53
N PHE A 25 8.31 -2.60 -6.83
CA PHE A 25 9.63 -2.33 -7.38
C PHE A 25 9.49 -1.45 -8.62
N PRO A 26 10.42 -0.52 -8.88
CA PRO A 26 10.47 0.15 -10.16
C PRO A 26 10.71 -0.87 -11.29
N ALA A 27 10.29 -0.54 -12.51
CA ALA A 27 10.72 -1.25 -13.72
C ALA A 27 12.04 -0.64 -14.25
N PRO A 28 13.04 -1.45 -14.67
CA PRO A 28 13.13 -2.91 -14.54
C PRO A 28 13.28 -3.36 -13.08
N LEU A 29 12.92 -4.63 -12.81
CA LEU A 29 13.25 -5.26 -11.54
C LEU A 29 14.78 -5.19 -11.27
N PRO A 30 15.21 -4.96 -10.01
CA PRO A 30 16.63 -4.91 -9.66
C PRO A 30 17.38 -6.17 -10.04
N SER A 31 18.61 -6.08 -10.56
CA SER A 31 19.38 -7.28 -10.91
C SER A 31 20.90 -7.09 -10.81
N GLY A 32 21.60 -8.13 -10.35
CA GLY A 32 23.05 -8.14 -10.19
C GLY A 32 23.56 -7.28 -9.04
N ASP A 33 24.79 -6.77 -9.19
CA ASP A 33 25.40 -5.77 -8.29
C ASP A 33 24.77 -4.39 -8.56
N ASP A 34 23.48 -4.24 -8.29
CA ASP A 34 22.89 -2.91 -8.20
C ASP A 34 23.58 -2.18 -7.04
N ASN A 35 24.44 -1.21 -7.39
CA ASN A 35 25.42 -0.52 -6.55
C ASN A 35 24.84 0.29 -5.36
N LEU A 36 23.56 0.12 -5.02
CA LEU A 36 22.87 0.89 -3.98
C LEU A 36 23.11 0.32 -2.58
N SER A 37 23.45 -0.96 -2.44
CA SER A 37 23.57 -1.61 -1.11
C SER A 37 24.63 -2.72 -1.00
N GLY A 38 25.29 -3.10 -2.09
CA GLY A 38 26.19 -4.27 -2.10
C GLY A 38 25.45 -5.60 -1.96
N ILE A 39 24.15 -5.60 -2.23
CA ILE A 39 23.28 -6.77 -2.21
C ILE A 39 23.17 -7.28 -3.66
N ASN A 40 23.58 -8.52 -3.87
CA ASN A 40 23.50 -9.16 -5.18
C ASN A 40 22.12 -9.80 -5.35
N ILE A 41 21.28 -9.24 -6.22
CA ILE A 41 19.94 -9.74 -6.51
C ILE A 41 19.99 -10.62 -7.75
N CYS A 42 19.91 -11.94 -7.56
CA CYS A 42 20.00 -12.91 -8.65
C CYS A 42 18.90 -13.96 -8.67
N ASP A 43 18.04 -13.99 -7.65
CA ASP A 43 16.95 -14.95 -7.51
C ASP A 43 15.78 -14.37 -6.66
N PRO A 44 14.61 -15.04 -6.62
CA PRO A 44 13.47 -14.55 -5.85
C PRO A 44 13.76 -14.40 -4.35
N MET A 45 14.62 -15.24 -3.78
CA MET A 45 14.97 -15.18 -2.36
C MET A 45 15.74 -13.90 -2.04
N SER A 46 16.64 -13.48 -2.93
CA SER A 46 17.42 -12.25 -2.81
C SER A 46 16.62 -10.98 -3.07
N LEU A 47 15.46 -11.07 -3.75
CA LEU A 47 14.56 -9.96 -4.01
C LEU A 47 13.52 -9.75 -2.89
N CYS A 48 13.13 -10.81 -2.19
CA CYS A 48 12.07 -10.73 -1.18
C CYS A 48 12.44 -9.82 -0.01
N GLY A 49 11.53 -8.93 0.37
CA GLY A 49 11.72 -7.97 1.46
C GLY A 49 12.76 -6.90 1.15
N MET A 50 12.92 -6.53 -0.12
CA MET A 50 13.91 -5.56 -0.59
C MET A 50 13.28 -4.28 -1.13
N SER A 51 11.96 -4.20 -1.22
CA SER A 51 11.26 -3.07 -1.86
C SER A 51 11.69 -1.69 -1.32
N HIS A 52 11.89 -1.59 0.00
CA HIS A 52 12.32 -0.38 0.69
C HIS A 52 13.74 0.11 0.32
N HIS A 53 14.58 -0.74 -0.29
CA HIS A 53 15.90 -0.33 -0.79
C HIS A 53 15.84 0.37 -2.16
N PHE A 54 14.75 0.19 -2.91
CA PHE A 54 14.60 0.66 -4.30
C PHE A 54 13.56 1.79 -4.44
N GLY A 55 13.02 2.28 -3.33
CA GLY A 55 12.12 3.42 -3.28
C GLY A 55 11.61 3.67 -1.85
N ALA A 56 10.71 4.64 -1.70
CA ALA A 56 9.97 4.83 -0.46
C ALA A 56 8.78 3.85 -0.39
N TYR A 57 9.05 2.56 -0.58
CA TYR A 57 8.06 1.49 -0.48
C TYR A 57 8.16 0.84 0.90
N THR A 58 7.01 0.46 1.45
CA THR A 58 6.90 -0.38 2.65
C THR A 58 6.21 -1.67 2.25
N GLU A 59 6.76 -2.79 2.69
CA GLU A 59 6.16 -4.12 2.56
C GLU A 59 4.77 -4.13 3.23
N LEU A 60 3.79 -4.74 2.57
CA LEU A 60 2.49 -5.02 3.17
C LEU A 60 2.34 -6.52 3.39
N PHE A 61 2.16 -6.91 4.64
CA PHE A 61 2.01 -8.30 5.00
C PHE A 61 0.55 -8.68 5.17
N LEU A 62 0.09 -9.70 4.44
CA LEU A 62 -1.29 -10.20 4.52
C LEU A 62 -1.32 -11.57 5.20
N PRO A 63 -1.99 -11.69 6.34
CA PRO A 63 -2.30 -12.98 6.95
C PRO A 63 -3.37 -13.72 6.13
N SER A 64 -3.21 -15.02 5.93
CA SER A 64 -4.31 -15.87 5.43
C SER A 64 -5.33 -16.17 6.54
N GLU A 65 -4.83 -16.39 7.76
CA GLU A 65 -5.61 -16.68 8.95
C GLU A 65 -6.37 -15.44 9.47
N GLU A 66 -7.50 -15.67 10.12
CA GLU A 66 -8.34 -14.60 10.73
C GLU A 66 -7.68 -13.93 11.95
N THR A 67 -6.59 -14.50 12.45
CA THR A 67 -5.89 -14.02 13.65
C THR A 67 -4.39 -14.09 13.43
N VAL A 68 -3.70 -13.02 13.82
CA VAL A 68 -2.24 -12.96 13.89
C VAL A 68 -1.83 -13.06 15.35
N VAL A 69 -0.79 -13.85 15.62
CA VAL A 69 -0.17 -13.92 16.94
C VAL A 69 1.06 -13.02 16.94
N ILE A 70 1.17 -12.16 17.94
CA ILE A 70 2.30 -11.24 18.10
C ILE A 70 2.90 -11.32 19.49
N THR A 71 4.11 -10.83 19.64
CA THR A 71 4.77 -10.56 20.92
C THR A 71 5.29 -9.12 20.92
N ILE A 72 4.97 -8.34 21.95
CA ILE A 72 5.45 -6.97 22.10
C ILE A 72 6.97 -6.96 22.29
N GLY A 73 7.65 -6.03 21.62
CA GLY A 73 9.09 -5.83 21.74
C GLY A 73 9.52 -5.15 23.04
N ASP A 74 10.82 -5.03 23.23
CA ASP A 74 11.38 -4.12 24.23
C ASP A 74 11.28 -2.66 23.76
N ASP A 75 11.84 -1.72 24.53
CA ASP A 75 11.76 -0.30 24.21
C ASP A 75 12.51 0.06 22.90
N ASP A 76 13.32 -0.87 22.36
CA ASP A 76 14.03 -0.75 21.09
C ASP A 76 13.37 -1.60 19.95
N GLY A 77 12.21 -2.22 20.22
CA GLY A 77 11.51 -3.08 19.27
C GLY A 77 12.17 -4.43 19.03
N ASN A 78 13.07 -4.88 19.92
CA ASN A 78 13.68 -6.20 19.82
C ASN A 78 12.78 -7.29 20.44
N PRO A 79 12.88 -8.54 19.97
CA PRO A 79 12.12 -9.65 20.54
C PRO A 79 12.48 -9.88 22.01
N ILE A 80 11.47 -9.98 22.89
CA ILE A 80 11.67 -10.34 24.30
C ILE A 80 11.48 -11.86 24.46
N PRO A 81 12.48 -12.60 24.99
CA PRO A 81 12.33 -14.03 25.26
C PRO A 81 11.17 -14.33 26.23
N ASN A 82 10.29 -15.27 25.85
CA ASN A 82 9.10 -15.65 26.62
C ASN A 82 8.10 -14.50 26.87
N ALA A 83 8.07 -13.51 25.97
CA ALA A 83 7.01 -12.51 25.95
C ALA A 83 5.63 -13.17 25.85
N GLU A 84 4.62 -12.49 26.40
CA GLU A 84 3.24 -12.91 26.26
C GLU A 84 2.81 -12.82 24.80
N GLU A 85 2.19 -13.90 24.30
CA GLU A 85 1.59 -13.93 22.98
C GLU A 85 0.22 -13.26 23.00
N ILE A 86 0.04 -12.28 22.13
CA ILE A 86 -1.20 -11.55 21.96
C ILE A 86 -1.82 -11.97 20.63
N LYS A 87 -3.10 -12.33 20.66
CA LYS A 87 -3.90 -12.64 19.47
C LYS A 87 -4.62 -11.39 19.01
N ILE A 88 -4.36 -10.95 17.78
CA ILE A 88 -5.01 -9.81 17.16
C ILE A 88 -5.78 -10.26 15.91
N PRO A 89 -6.98 -9.71 15.63
CA PRO A 89 -7.67 -9.97 14.38
C PRO A 89 -6.82 -9.60 13.15
N ARG A 90 -6.98 -10.33 12.04
CA ARG A 90 -6.31 -10.04 10.76
C ARG A 90 -6.49 -8.58 10.34
N ASN A 91 -7.73 -8.08 10.42
CA ASN A 91 -8.04 -6.73 10.00
C ASN A 91 -7.36 -5.68 10.89
N ASP A 92 -7.32 -5.90 12.21
CA ASP A 92 -6.63 -5.00 13.13
C ASP A 92 -5.12 -4.92 12.81
N PHE A 93 -4.51 -6.05 12.45
CA PHE A 93 -3.11 -6.11 12.01
C PHE A 93 -2.86 -5.35 10.71
N ILE A 94 -3.74 -5.49 9.72
CA ILE A 94 -3.65 -4.76 8.44
C ILE A 94 -3.86 -3.26 8.67
N ASP A 95 -4.84 -2.87 9.47
CA ASP A 95 -5.13 -1.47 9.79
C ASP A 95 -3.97 -0.80 10.51
N PHE A 96 -3.29 -1.54 11.37
CA PHE A 96 -2.07 -1.07 12.01
C PHE A 96 -1.01 -0.76 10.94
N GLN A 97 -0.75 -1.69 10.01
CA GLN A 97 0.21 -1.47 8.92
C GLN A 97 -0.16 -0.25 8.07
N LEU A 98 -1.41 -0.15 7.61
CA LEU A 98 -1.91 0.96 6.78
C LEU A 98 -1.83 2.33 7.51
N MET A 99 -2.03 2.33 8.82
CA MET A 99 -1.87 3.52 9.64
C MET A 99 -0.40 3.98 9.74
N GLN A 100 0.55 3.04 9.81
CA GLN A 100 1.98 3.34 9.96
C GLN A 100 2.73 3.52 8.63
N MET A 101 2.18 3.02 7.52
CA MET A 101 2.77 3.05 6.19
C MET A 101 3.04 4.48 5.69
N ASP A 102 4.14 4.68 4.95
CA ASP A 102 4.39 5.97 4.31
C ASP A 102 3.28 6.33 3.32
N LEU A 103 2.98 7.63 3.17
CA LEU A 103 1.86 8.08 2.34
C LEU A 103 2.08 7.80 0.85
N GLU A 104 3.31 7.86 0.35
CA GLU A 104 3.63 7.51 -1.03
C GLU A 104 3.46 6.01 -1.27
N THR A 105 3.85 5.18 -0.30
CA THR A 105 3.57 3.75 -0.34
C THR A 105 2.05 3.49 -0.34
N LEU A 106 1.33 4.10 0.60
CA LEU A 106 -0.12 3.94 0.76
C LEU A 106 -0.89 4.44 -0.46
N TRP A 107 -0.33 5.34 -1.28
CA TRP A 107 -0.91 5.73 -2.55
C TRP A 107 -0.82 4.62 -3.60
N ASN A 108 0.30 3.89 -3.65
CA ASN A 108 0.53 2.86 -4.66
C ASN A 108 -0.36 1.62 -4.46
N TYR A 109 -0.57 1.16 -3.24
CA TYR A 109 -1.40 -0.03 -2.95
C TYR A 109 -2.85 0.06 -3.49
N PRO A 110 -3.68 1.04 -3.09
CA PRO A 110 -5.06 1.20 -3.54
C PRO A 110 -5.23 1.30 -5.05
N SER A 111 -4.23 1.85 -5.75
CA SER A 111 -4.29 2.02 -7.20
C SER A 111 -4.32 0.71 -7.98
N ARG A 112 -3.84 -0.39 -7.37
CA ARG A 112 -3.73 -1.69 -8.03
C ARG A 112 -4.99 -2.55 -7.83
N ILE A 113 -5.94 -2.12 -7.02
CA ILE A 113 -7.13 -2.91 -6.65
C ILE A 113 -8.43 -2.23 -7.06
N GLY A 114 -8.37 -1.33 -8.04
CA GLY A 114 -9.55 -0.64 -8.55
C GLY A 114 -10.38 -0.01 -7.45
N LEU A 115 -9.73 0.60 -6.44
CA LEU A 115 -10.42 1.18 -5.30
C LEU A 115 -11.38 2.28 -5.79
N THR A 116 -12.67 1.98 -5.73
CA THR A 116 -13.75 2.91 -6.03
C THR A 116 -14.37 3.40 -4.72
N PHE A 117 -14.58 4.71 -4.60
CA PHE A 117 -15.53 5.25 -3.62
C PHE A 117 -16.84 5.53 -4.35
N ASP A 118 -18.00 5.29 -3.72
CA ASP A 118 -19.26 5.83 -4.24
C ASP A 118 -19.15 7.37 -4.22
N ASP A 119 -19.50 8.02 -5.34
CA ASP A 119 -19.46 9.48 -5.49
C ASP A 119 -20.15 10.17 -4.30
N ASP A 120 -21.30 9.64 -3.87
CA ASP A 120 -22.06 10.19 -2.76
C ASP A 120 -21.34 10.07 -1.41
N GLU A 121 -20.50 9.04 -1.22
CA GLU A 121 -19.69 8.85 -0.01
C GLU A 121 -18.45 9.75 -0.06
N LEU A 122 -17.72 9.76 -1.18
CA LEU A 122 -16.55 10.62 -1.38
C LEU A 122 -16.90 12.10 -1.24
N VAL A 123 -18.02 12.53 -1.81
CA VAL A 123 -18.56 13.89 -1.68
C VAL A 123 -18.86 14.20 -0.21
N LYS A 124 -19.56 13.32 0.52
CA LYS A 124 -19.85 13.54 1.96
C LYS A 124 -18.57 13.65 2.80
N LEU A 125 -17.52 12.92 2.45
CA LEU A 125 -16.22 12.90 3.13
C LEU A 125 -15.38 14.16 2.85
N LEU A 126 -15.34 14.57 1.57
CA LEU A 126 -14.68 15.80 1.15
C LEU A 126 -15.36 17.05 1.74
N LEU A 127 -16.68 16.97 1.96
CA LEU A 127 -17.53 18.05 2.48
C LEU A 127 -17.76 18.02 4.00
N SER A 128 -16.83 17.50 4.81
CA SER A 128 -16.95 17.51 6.28
C SER A 128 -17.24 18.94 6.84
N PRO A 129 -17.90 19.07 8.02
CA PRO A 129 -18.75 20.20 8.41
C PRO A 129 -18.12 21.60 8.47
N ASP A 130 -16.79 21.70 8.42
CA ASP A 130 -16.06 22.96 8.38
C ASP A 130 -15.96 23.54 6.96
N ALA A 131 -16.42 22.80 5.95
CA ALA A 131 -16.56 23.25 4.56
C ALA A 131 -17.86 24.07 4.35
N VAL A 132 -18.28 24.83 5.35
CA VAL A 132 -19.35 25.82 5.25
C VAL A 132 -18.68 27.17 5.44
N ASP A 133 -18.71 28.03 4.43
CA ASP A 133 -18.22 29.39 4.61
C ASP A 133 -19.03 30.12 5.70
N ASN A 134 -18.52 31.24 6.21
CA ASN A 134 -19.18 32.03 7.28
C ASN A 134 -20.61 32.52 6.92
N ASN A 135 -21.12 32.22 5.72
CA ASN A 135 -22.44 32.54 5.23
C ASN A 135 -23.40 31.33 5.17
N GLY A 136 -23.00 30.14 5.61
CA GLY A 136 -23.91 28.99 5.71
C GLY A 136 -24.12 28.23 4.40
N THR A 137 -23.27 28.42 3.39
CA THR A 137 -23.42 27.75 2.09
C THR A 137 -22.75 26.38 2.12
N SER A 138 -23.55 25.32 2.13
CA SER A 138 -23.10 23.94 1.83
C SER A 138 -22.69 23.87 0.36
N TYR A 139 -21.58 23.20 0.03
CA TYR A 139 -21.19 22.87 -1.36
C TYR A 139 -22.13 21.86 -2.05
N ARG A 140 -23.42 21.85 -1.70
CA ARG A 140 -24.49 21.32 -2.55
C ARG A 140 -25.16 22.48 -3.27
N THR A 141 -24.55 22.98 -4.33
CA THR A 141 -25.34 23.63 -5.39
C THR A 141 -25.74 22.56 -6.39
N GLN A 142 -26.87 21.90 -6.10
CA GLN A 142 -27.61 21.17 -7.11
C GLN A 142 -28.27 22.24 -8.00
N PHE A 143 -27.84 22.39 -9.25
CA PHE A 143 -28.61 23.19 -10.19
C PHE A 143 -29.87 22.42 -10.62
N GLU A 144 -30.94 23.13 -10.99
CA GLU A 144 -32.27 22.59 -11.33
C GLU A 144 -32.28 21.56 -12.49
N ASN A 145 -31.14 21.34 -13.14
CA ASN A 145 -30.92 20.45 -14.28
C ASN A 145 -30.02 19.22 -13.97
N GLY A 146 -29.50 19.07 -12.76
CA GLY A 146 -28.87 17.82 -12.31
C GLY A 146 -27.39 17.57 -12.66
N GLU A 147 -26.61 18.59 -13.05
CA GLU A 147 -25.15 18.45 -13.32
C GLU A 147 -24.27 18.97 -12.16
N TYR A 148 -23.10 18.34 -11.93
CA TYR A 148 -22.18 18.57 -10.81
C TYR A 148 -20.81 19.17 -11.24
N ASP A 149 -20.76 20.43 -11.69
CA ASP A 149 -19.57 20.95 -12.40
C ASP A 149 -18.36 21.37 -11.51
N ALA A 150 -18.45 21.34 -10.17
CA ALA A 150 -17.38 21.87 -9.29
C ALA A 150 -16.51 20.80 -8.60
N LEU A 151 -17.09 19.66 -8.20
CA LEU A 151 -16.33 18.59 -7.54
C LEU A 151 -15.64 17.69 -8.58
N GLU A 152 -16.34 17.30 -9.66
CA GLU A 152 -15.76 16.49 -10.75
C GLU A 152 -14.54 17.17 -11.39
N ARG A 153 -14.61 18.48 -11.64
CA ARG A 153 -13.48 19.27 -12.20
C ARG A 153 -12.28 19.37 -11.27
N ASP A 154 -12.45 19.22 -9.96
CA ASP A 154 -11.35 19.25 -9.00
C ASP A 154 -10.78 17.86 -8.67
N LEU A 155 -11.47 16.82 -9.15
CA LEU A 155 -11.18 15.40 -9.03
C LEU A 155 -10.66 14.79 -10.35
N GLU A 156 -9.93 15.54 -11.20
CA GLU A 156 -9.31 15.03 -12.46
C GLU A 156 -8.36 13.80 -12.30
N TRP A 157 -8.13 13.33 -11.07
CA TRP A 157 -7.38 12.13 -10.69
C TRP A 157 -8.27 10.92 -10.34
N TYR A 158 -9.57 11.16 -10.19
CA TYR A 158 -10.63 10.17 -10.01
C TYR A 158 -11.46 10.21 -11.31
N VAL A 159 -11.18 9.27 -12.21
CA VAL A 159 -11.93 9.18 -13.45
C VAL A 159 -13.19 8.36 -13.15
N ALA A 160 -14.30 9.06 -12.91
CA ALA A 160 -15.61 8.43 -12.63
C ALA A 160 -16.05 7.44 -13.74
N ASP A 161 -15.59 7.65 -14.99
CA ASP A 161 -15.87 6.76 -16.13
C ASP A 161 -15.20 5.37 -16.02
N CYS A 162 -14.16 5.21 -15.18
CA CYS A 162 -13.45 3.95 -14.96
C CYS A 162 -13.37 3.50 -13.48
N GLY A 163 -13.73 4.39 -12.53
CA GLY A 163 -13.89 4.11 -11.10
C GLY A 163 -12.62 3.98 -10.25
N GLY A 164 -11.42 3.93 -10.83
CA GLY A 164 -10.16 3.67 -10.09
C GLY A 164 -9.26 4.89 -9.85
N LEU A 165 -8.42 4.82 -8.81
CA LEU A 165 -7.23 5.67 -8.66
C LEU A 165 -6.16 5.26 -9.70
N HIS A 166 -6.13 5.91 -10.87
CA HIS A 166 -5.15 5.60 -11.91
C HIS A 166 -3.81 6.30 -11.67
N ILE A 167 -2.72 5.52 -11.51
CA ILE A 167 -1.38 6.04 -11.19
C ILE A 167 -0.45 6.17 -12.40
N HIS A 168 -0.80 5.60 -13.56
CA HIS A 168 0.12 5.52 -14.71
C HIS A 168 0.71 6.90 -15.02
N LYS A 169 2.04 6.96 -14.99
CA LYS A 169 2.75 8.15 -15.45
C LYS A 169 2.43 8.27 -16.94
N PRO A 170 1.87 9.38 -17.40
CA PRO A 170 1.53 9.51 -18.82
C PRO A 170 2.81 9.37 -19.66
N GLU A 171 2.68 8.87 -20.88
CA GLU A 171 3.82 8.78 -21.81
C GLU A 171 4.23 10.15 -22.33
N ASN A 172 3.24 11.01 -22.65
CA ASN A 172 3.47 12.33 -23.19
C ASN A 172 3.94 13.31 -22.08
N PRO A 173 5.15 13.88 -22.17
CA PRO A 173 5.69 14.85 -21.23
C PRO A 173 4.79 16.06 -20.95
N GLU A 174 3.95 16.45 -21.91
CA GLU A 174 3.04 17.59 -21.76
C GLU A 174 1.99 17.37 -20.66
N HIS A 175 1.67 16.11 -20.33
CA HIS A 175 0.71 15.77 -19.27
C HIS A 175 1.35 15.61 -17.88
N PHE A 176 2.68 15.66 -17.78
CA PHE A 176 3.39 15.36 -16.52
C PHE A 176 3.04 16.33 -15.40
N SER A 177 2.98 17.63 -15.70
CA SER A 177 2.66 18.64 -14.69
C SER A 177 1.23 18.49 -14.15
N SER A 178 0.28 18.08 -15.00
CA SER A 178 -1.09 17.80 -14.58
C SER A 178 -1.14 16.56 -13.68
N TRP A 179 -0.50 15.47 -14.11
CA TRP A 179 -0.39 14.23 -13.34
C TRP A 179 0.24 14.45 -11.96
N GLN A 180 1.34 15.22 -11.87
CA GLN A 180 1.98 15.54 -10.59
C GLN A 180 1.08 16.34 -9.63
N LYS A 181 0.34 17.33 -10.17
CA LYS A 181 -0.62 18.12 -9.38
C LYS A 181 -1.74 17.23 -8.84
N ASN A 182 -2.20 16.29 -9.67
CA ASN A 182 -3.25 15.34 -9.38
C ASN A 182 -2.84 14.31 -8.31
N LYS A 183 -1.65 13.70 -8.45
CA LYS A 183 -1.07 12.84 -7.42
C LYS A 183 -0.98 13.56 -6.07
N LYS A 184 -0.53 14.81 -6.04
CA LYS A 184 -0.44 15.62 -4.81
C LYS A 184 -1.80 15.83 -4.13
N LYS A 185 -2.87 16.05 -4.90
CA LYS A 185 -4.25 16.15 -4.36
C LYS A 185 -4.71 14.83 -3.75
N GLY A 186 -4.50 13.72 -4.45
CA GLY A 186 -4.86 12.38 -3.99
C GLY A 186 -4.14 11.96 -2.70
N LEU A 187 -2.83 12.21 -2.62
CA LEU A 187 -2.04 12.02 -1.40
C LEU A 187 -2.62 12.80 -0.21
N ALA A 188 -2.94 14.08 -0.41
CA ALA A 188 -3.52 14.92 0.66
C ALA A 188 -4.89 14.40 1.14
N LEU A 189 -5.71 13.85 0.22
CA LEU A 189 -6.97 13.21 0.60
C LEU A 189 -6.74 11.93 1.40
N LEU A 190 -5.86 11.03 0.94
CA LEU A 190 -5.53 9.81 1.68
C LEU A 190 -5.02 10.13 3.08
N GLU A 191 -4.17 11.14 3.21
CA GLU A 191 -3.67 11.57 4.52
C GLU A 191 -4.81 12.08 5.43
N LYS A 192 -5.72 12.89 4.87
CA LYS A 192 -6.91 13.38 5.59
C LYS A 192 -7.81 12.23 6.03
N LEU A 193 -8.15 11.31 5.13
CA LEU A 193 -8.99 10.15 5.42
C LEU A 193 -8.34 9.25 6.48
N ARG A 194 -7.04 8.98 6.37
CA ARG A 194 -6.30 8.20 7.37
C ARG A 194 -6.33 8.83 8.77
N LYS A 195 -6.34 10.16 8.87
CA LYS A 195 -6.37 10.88 10.15
C LYS A 195 -7.77 11.04 10.72
N GLU A 196 -8.73 11.40 9.88
CA GLU A 196 -10.07 11.79 10.31
C GLU A 196 -11.08 10.63 10.27
N GLN A 197 -10.94 9.70 9.32
CA GLN A 197 -11.88 8.60 9.06
C GLN A 197 -11.15 7.29 8.68
N PRO A 198 -10.23 6.79 9.51
CA PRO A 198 -9.42 5.61 9.18
C PRO A 198 -10.26 4.35 8.97
N GLU A 199 -11.31 4.16 9.77
CA GLU A 199 -12.19 2.99 9.66
C GLU A 199 -12.81 2.89 8.26
N PHE A 200 -13.34 4.01 7.75
CA PHE A 200 -13.92 4.08 6.40
C PHE A 200 -12.89 3.76 5.31
N LEU A 201 -11.71 4.39 5.37
CA LEU A 201 -10.66 4.16 4.38
C LEU A 201 -10.18 2.71 4.40
N PHE A 202 -9.88 2.19 5.59
CA PHE A 202 -9.27 0.88 5.74
C PHE A 202 -10.25 -0.25 5.47
N GLU A 203 -11.54 -0.09 5.79
CA GLU A 203 -12.57 -1.06 5.42
C GLU A 203 -12.61 -1.27 3.91
N ARG A 204 -12.69 -0.19 3.14
CA ARG A 204 -12.69 -0.28 1.68
C ARG A 204 -11.40 -0.85 1.12
N LEU A 205 -10.25 -0.47 1.68
CA LEU A 205 -8.99 -1.07 1.28
C LEU A 205 -8.99 -2.57 1.51
N ARG A 206 -9.35 -3.05 2.70
CA ARG A 206 -9.40 -4.48 3.01
C ARG A 206 -10.36 -5.23 2.08
N GLU A 207 -11.56 -4.71 1.84
CA GLU A 207 -12.52 -5.31 0.91
C GLU A 207 -11.92 -5.51 -0.49
N CYS A 208 -11.26 -4.47 -1.01
CA CYS A 208 -10.64 -4.52 -2.33
C CYS A 208 -9.38 -5.42 -2.35
N MET A 209 -8.56 -5.42 -1.29
CA MET A 209 -7.33 -6.22 -1.19
C MET A 209 -7.59 -7.72 -1.30
N PHE A 210 -8.65 -8.19 -0.63
CA PHE A 210 -9.04 -9.60 -0.57
C PHE A 210 -10.12 -9.98 -1.60
N ASN A 211 -10.48 -9.07 -2.50
CA ASN A 211 -11.46 -9.37 -3.52
C ASN A 211 -10.92 -10.48 -4.47
N GLU A 212 -11.72 -11.50 -4.74
CA GLU A 212 -11.31 -12.64 -5.57
C GLU A 212 -11.15 -12.27 -7.05
N ASP A 213 -11.91 -11.26 -7.50
CA ASP A 213 -11.97 -10.86 -8.90
C ASP A 213 -10.95 -9.80 -9.28
N PHE A 214 -10.40 -9.04 -8.31
CA PHE A 214 -9.46 -7.94 -8.58
C PHE A 214 -8.48 -7.61 -7.45
N GLY A 215 -8.49 -8.33 -6.34
CA GLY A 215 -7.60 -8.12 -5.20
C GLY A 215 -6.14 -8.47 -5.48
N TYR A 216 -5.25 -8.25 -4.50
CA TYR A 216 -3.80 -8.46 -4.69
C TYR A 216 -3.43 -9.92 -4.94
N LEU A 217 -4.25 -10.87 -4.50
CA LEU A 217 -4.01 -12.30 -4.70
C LEU A 217 -4.62 -12.84 -6.01
N SER A 218 -5.24 -11.96 -6.80
CA SER A 218 -5.76 -12.24 -8.14
C SER A 218 -4.81 -11.69 -9.22
N PHE A 219 -4.93 -12.18 -10.46
CA PHE A 219 -4.08 -11.79 -11.61
C PHE A 219 -2.56 -11.95 -11.38
N LEU A 220 -2.17 -13.04 -10.73
CA LEU A 220 -0.77 -13.45 -10.65
C LEU A 220 -0.31 -13.90 -12.05
N GLU A 221 0.39 -13.01 -12.76
CA GLU A 221 0.66 -13.16 -14.21
C GLU A 221 1.91 -14.01 -14.47
N THR A 222 3.04 -13.63 -13.88
CA THR A 222 4.33 -14.29 -14.13
C THR A 222 4.95 -14.73 -12.82
N GLU A 223 5.23 -16.02 -12.72
CA GLU A 223 6.02 -16.58 -11.62
C GLU A 223 7.46 -16.07 -11.71
N ILE A 224 8.00 -15.62 -10.58
CA ILE A 224 9.38 -15.23 -10.43
C ILE A 224 10.11 -16.42 -9.81
N ASP A 225 10.89 -17.12 -10.64
CA ASP A 225 11.55 -18.37 -10.29
C ASP A 225 13.07 -18.30 -10.54
N GLU A 226 13.71 -19.45 -10.73
CA GLU A 226 15.14 -19.56 -11.02
C GLU A 226 15.57 -18.84 -12.32
N ASN A 227 14.64 -18.56 -13.24
CA ASN A 227 14.87 -17.78 -14.45
C ASN A 227 14.63 -16.29 -14.22
N TYR A 228 15.01 -15.77 -13.05
CA TYR A 228 14.80 -14.39 -12.63
C TYR A 228 15.15 -13.34 -13.71
N MET A 229 16.27 -13.53 -14.39
CA MET A 229 16.71 -12.60 -15.44
C MET A 229 15.73 -12.53 -16.62
N ASP A 230 15.02 -13.60 -16.96
CA ASP A 230 14.02 -13.55 -18.03
C ASP A 230 12.83 -12.67 -17.63
N VAL A 231 12.45 -12.70 -16.35
CA VAL A 231 11.44 -11.80 -15.79
C VAL A 231 11.95 -10.35 -15.82
N VAL A 232 13.17 -10.08 -15.37
CA VAL A 232 13.78 -8.74 -15.43
C VAL A 232 13.70 -8.15 -16.84
N HIS A 233 14.08 -8.93 -17.87
CA HIS A 233 14.02 -8.49 -19.26
C HIS A 233 12.58 -8.33 -19.78
N LYS A 234 11.65 -9.23 -19.39
CA LYS A 234 10.25 -9.16 -19.84
C LYS A 234 9.56 -7.87 -19.36
N TYR A 235 9.90 -7.39 -18.17
CA TYR A 235 9.26 -6.25 -17.52
C TYR A 235 10.13 -4.99 -17.52
N SER A 236 11.20 -4.93 -18.32
CA SER A 236 12.20 -3.86 -18.19
C SER A 236 11.75 -2.47 -18.63
N GLU A 237 10.78 -2.42 -19.55
CA GLU A 237 10.31 -1.17 -20.17
C GLU A 237 8.86 -0.84 -19.77
N TRP A 238 8.39 -1.37 -18.65
CA TRP A 238 7.03 -1.10 -18.19
C TRP A 238 6.87 0.34 -17.69
N ASN A 239 5.71 0.92 -17.96
CA ASN A 239 5.38 2.31 -17.64
C ASN A 239 4.97 2.56 -16.17
N CYS A 240 5.01 1.52 -15.32
CA CYS A 240 4.63 1.59 -13.92
C CYS A 240 5.55 0.76 -13.01
N ASP A 241 5.48 1.03 -11.71
CA ASP A 241 6.07 0.14 -10.72
C ASP A 241 5.37 -1.23 -10.77
N LEU A 242 6.15 -2.29 -10.56
CA LEU A 242 5.75 -3.68 -10.61
C LEU A 242 5.31 -4.14 -9.21
N MET A 243 4.14 -4.75 -9.11
CA MET A 243 3.65 -5.34 -7.87
C MET A 243 4.10 -6.81 -7.80
N ILE A 244 4.82 -7.15 -6.73
CA ILE A 244 5.23 -8.52 -6.43
C ILE A 244 4.41 -9.06 -5.27
N VAL A 245 3.93 -10.28 -5.43
CA VAL A 245 3.18 -11.05 -4.44
C VAL A 245 4.02 -12.26 -4.06
N SER A 246 4.60 -12.22 -2.87
CA SER A 246 5.38 -13.31 -2.29
C SER A 246 4.48 -14.14 -1.37
N TYR A 247 4.45 -15.46 -1.56
CA TYR A 247 3.72 -16.41 -0.71
C TYR A 247 4.71 -17.31 0.03
N GLY A 248 4.48 -17.49 1.32
CA GLY A 248 5.40 -18.19 2.20
C GLY A 248 5.03 -18.07 3.67
N ASP A 249 6.03 -18.22 4.53
CA ASP A 249 5.93 -17.94 5.95
C ASP A 249 6.82 -16.74 6.27
N PHE A 250 6.23 -15.61 6.65
CA PHE A 250 6.93 -14.35 6.92
C PHE A 250 6.83 -13.97 8.40
N TRP A 251 7.93 -13.99 9.13
CA TRP A 251 7.97 -13.57 10.54
C TRP A 251 8.22 -12.07 10.61
N THR A 252 7.15 -11.31 10.67
CA THR A 252 7.22 -9.85 10.55
C THR A 252 7.59 -9.21 11.87
N TYR A 253 8.12 -7.99 11.78
CA TYR A 253 8.25 -7.12 12.93
C TYR A 253 7.91 -5.68 12.56
N TYR A 254 7.44 -4.97 13.57
CA TYR A 254 7.25 -3.54 13.54
C TYR A 254 8.25 -2.90 14.49
N ARG A 255 9.02 -1.93 13.98
CA ARG A 255 9.82 -1.03 14.80
C ARG A 255 9.27 0.39 14.70
N PRO A 256 8.97 1.03 15.84
CA PRO A 256 8.54 2.40 15.84
C PRO A 256 9.69 3.33 15.50
N HIS A 257 9.35 4.51 15.00
CA HIS A 257 10.29 5.60 14.77
C HIS A 257 11.21 5.81 15.98
N SER A 258 12.52 5.82 15.75
CA SER A 258 13.54 6.09 16.75
C SER A 258 14.61 7.03 16.21
N HIS A 259 15.54 7.47 17.06
CA HIS A 259 16.67 8.28 16.61
C HIS A 259 17.57 7.56 15.60
N GLU A 260 17.60 6.22 15.64
CA GLU A 260 18.38 5.37 14.73
C GLU A 260 17.58 4.89 13.52
N GLN A 261 16.24 4.87 13.61
CA GLN A 261 15.33 4.58 12.49
C GLN A 261 14.32 5.72 12.32
N PRO A 262 14.58 6.66 11.39
CA PRO A 262 13.80 7.90 11.28
C PRO A 262 12.38 7.68 10.73
N MET A 263 11.96 6.45 10.49
CA MET A 263 10.60 6.11 10.08
C MET A 263 10.13 4.85 10.80
N ASN A 264 8.81 4.74 10.93
CA ASN A 264 8.16 3.49 11.26
C ASN A 264 8.53 2.42 10.23
N TYR A 265 8.92 1.24 10.70
CA TYR A 265 9.48 0.22 9.82
C TYR A 265 8.78 -1.12 10.04
N PHE A 266 8.08 -1.57 9.00
CA PHE A 266 7.54 -2.91 8.89
C PHE A 266 8.46 -3.72 8.01
N ALA A 267 8.93 -4.87 8.49
CA ALA A 267 9.76 -5.76 7.72
C ALA A 267 9.64 -7.19 8.21
N THR A 268 10.40 -8.08 7.59
CA THR A 268 10.50 -9.49 7.98
C THR A 268 11.84 -9.77 8.67
N SER A 269 11.79 -10.47 9.80
CA SER A 269 12.98 -10.93 10.54
C SER A 269 13.59 -12.20 9.93
N SER A 270 12.73 -13.02 9.34
CA SER A 270 13.07 -14.23 8.60
C SER A 270 11.88 -14.65 7.75
N TRP A 271 12.13 -15.38 6.68
CA TRP A 271 11.07 -15.89 5.82
C TRP A 271 11.41 -17.26 5.22
N GLU A 272 10.36 -18.01 4.91
CA GLU A 272 10.42 -19.18 4.03
C GLU A 272 9.54 -18.90 2.81
N LEU A 273 10.16 -18.55 1.68
CA LEU A 273 9.45 -18.27 0.43
C LEU A 273 9.05 -19.59 -0.23
N ARG A 274 7.78 -19.70 -0.63
CA ARG A 274 7.23 -20.85 -1.37
C ARG A 274 7.06 -20.54 -2.86
N SER A 275 6.58 -19.34 -3.16
CA SER A 275 6.38 -18.86 -4.54
C SER A 275 6.35 -17.33 -4.56
N MET A 276 6.70 -16.74 -5.69
CA MET A 276 6.68 -15.29 -5.89
C MET A 276 6.13 -15.01 -7.28
N TYR A 277 5.25 -14.02 -7.39
CA TYR A 277 4.61 -13.66 -8.66
C TYR A 277 4.66 -12.17 -8.89
N LEU A 278 4.88 -11.77 -10.13
CA LEU A 278 4.49 -10.45 -10.60
C LEU A 278 2.98 -10.47 -10.86
N ARG A 279 2.27 -9.53 -10.25
CA ARG A 279 0.83 -9.34 -10.39
C ARG A 279 0.56 -8.19 -11.34
N ASN A 280 -0.36 -8.39 -12.28
CA ASN A 280 -0.79 -7.35 -13.21
C ASN A 280 -2.29 -7.49 -13.56
N TYR A 281 -3.08 -6.53 -13.09
CA TYR A 281 -4.49 -6.34 -13.41
C TYR A 281 -4.65 -5.09 -14.29
N ASP A 282 -4.10 -5.17 -15.50
CA ASP A 282 -4.12 -4.10 -16.50
C ASP A 282 -3.47 -2.80 -16.01
N GLU A 283 -2.39 -2.96 -15.24
CA GLU A 283 -1.71 -1.86 -14.56
C GLU A 283 -0.53 -1.27 -15.30
N GLY A 284 -0.02 -2.01 -16.26
CA GLY A 284 1.15 -1.62 -17.00
C GLY A 284 1.21 -2.37 -18.31
N GLU A 285 1.82 -1.70 -19.26
CA GLU A 285 2.16 -2.26 -20.55
C GLU A 285 3.59 -1.83 -20.92
N PRO A 286 4.27 -2.56 -21.80
CA PRO A 286 5.55 -2.13 -22.35
C PRO A 286 5.42 -0.75 -23.04
N LEU A 287 6.36 0.15 -22.77
CA LEU A 287 6.51 1.44 -23.46
C LEU A 287 6.90 1.29 -24.95
#